data_AF-A0A8J4TDG6-F1
#
_entry.id   AF-A0A8J4TDG6-F1
#
_cell.length_a   1.000
_cell.length_b   1.000
_cell.length_c   1.000
_cell.angle_alpha   90.00
_cell.angle_beta   90.00
_cell.angle_gamma   90.00
#
_symmetry.space_group_name_H-M   'P 1'
#
loop_
_entity.id
_entity.type
_entity.pdbx_description
1 polymer ?
#
loop_
_entity_poly.entity_id
_entity_poly.type
_entity_poly.pdbx_seq_one_letter_code
_entity_poly.pdbx_strand_id
1 'polypeptide(L)' 'HASLAASRSEKGTSVSSRSLGARCRNSMPSCPDDPHIGNYRLLKTIGKGNFAKVKLARHVLTGRE' A
#
# COMPACT_ATOMS: atom_id res chain seq x y z
N HIS A 1 -7.28 26.44 -25.94
CA HIS A 1 -7.23 24.99 -25.71
C HIS A 1 -7.06 24.76 -24.21
N ALA A 2 -8.05 24.15 -23.55
CA ALA A 2 -8.22 24.19 -22.10
C ALA A 2 -7.20 23.31 -21.35
N SER A 3 -6.58 23.86 -20.31
CA SER A 3 -5.73 23.15 -19.35
C SER A 3 -6.58 22.28 -18.43
N LEU A 4 -6.40 20.96 -18.46
CA LEU A 4 -7.02 20.05 -17.51
C LEU A 4 -5.99 19.60 -16.48
N ALA A 5 -5.95 20.33 -15.36
CA ALA A 5 -5.25 19.92 -14.16
C ALA A 5 -5.93 18.67 -13.58
N ALA A 6 -5.32 17.50 -13.77
CA ALA A 6 -5.76 16.27 -13.13
C ALA A 6 -5.19 16.19 -11.70
N SER A 7 -5.72 17.01 -10.79
CA SER A 7 -5.63 16.73 -9.36
C SER A 7 -6.65 15.65 -9.04
N ARG A 8 -6.22 14.40 -8.90
CA ARG A 8 -7.07 13.31 -8.40
C ARG A 8 -6.47 12.75 -7.13
N SER A 9 -6.96 13.33 -6.04
CA SER A 9 -6.91 12.83 -4.67
C SER A 9 -7.47 11.40 -4.61
N GLU A 10 -6.64 10.41 -4.32
CA GLU A 10 -7.07 9.06 -3.94
C GLU A 10 -7.14 9.00 -2.40
N LYS A 11 -8.26 9.45 -1.84
CA LYS A 11 -8.65 9.11 -0.46
C LYS A 11 -9.91 8.27 -0.51
N GLY A 12 -9.86 7.05 0.03
CA GLY A 12 -11.09 6.36 0.45
C GLY A 12 -11.03 4.85 0.44
N THR A 13 -10.41 4.24 1.45
CA THR A 13 -10.99 3.07 2.12
C THR A 13 -10.82 3.28 3.62
N SER A 14 -11.80 3.96 4.23
CA SER A 14 -11.91 4.00 5.68
C SER A 14 -12.39 2.62 6.16
N VAL A 15 -11.53 1.90 6.87
CA VAL A 15 -11.98 0.88 7.81
C VAL A 15 -11.63 1.35 9.22
N SER A 16 -12.68 1.51 10.01
CA SER A 16 -12.73 1.53 11.48
C SER A 16 -11.66 0.57 12.05
N SER A 17 -10.97 0.84 13.17
CA SER A 17 -11.53 1.07 14.49
C SER A 17 -10.45 1.51 15.49
N ARG A 18 -10.91 2.15 16.55
CA ARG A 18 -10.17 2.62 17.73
C ARG A 18 -9.53 1.43 18.47
N SER A 19 -8.25 1.52 18.83
CA SER A 19 -7.75 0.92 20.08
C SER A 19 -6.35 1.43 20.41
N LEU A 20 -6.31 2.26 21.44
CA LEU A 20 -5.14 2.59 22.25
C LEU A 20 -4.59 1.31 22.89
N GLY A 21 -3.26 1.14 22.90
CA GLY A 21 -2.59 0.34 23.94
C GLY A 21 -1.82 -0.91 23.48
N ALA A 22 -0.67 -1.09 24.13
CA ALA A 22 0.06 -2.34 24.35
C ALA A 22 0.93 -2.93 23.22
N ARG A 23 2.20 -2.49 23.22
CA ARG A 23 3.40 -3.34 23.47
C ARG A 23 3.40 -4.77 22.89
N CYS A 24 4.15 -4.97 21.80
CA CYS A 24 4.95 -6.18 21.54
C CYS A 24 6.13 -5.83 20.62
N ARG A 25 7.35 -5.83 21.16
CA ARG A 25 8.60 -5.48 20.46
C ARG A 25 9.18 -6.71 19.74
N ASN A 26 8.38 -7.39 18.91
CA ASN A 26 8.84 -8.48 18.03
C ASN A 26 8.13 -8.53 16.67
N SER A 27 7.30 -7.53 16.34
CA SER A 27 6.65 -7.42 15.04
C SER A 27 7.26 -6.22 14.32
N MET A 28 7.97 -6.47 13.22
CA MET A 28 8.40 -5.43 12.27
C MET A 28 7.26 -4.43 12.06
N PRO A 29 7.52 -3.12 12.05
CA PRO A 29 6.49 -2.11 11.90
C PRO A 29 5.88 -2.30 10.51
N SER A 30 4.76 -2.99 10.46
CA SER A 30 3.84 -2.93 9.34
C SER A 30 3.27 -1.53 9.42
N CYS A 31 4.00 -0.56 8.87
CA CYS A 31 3.51 0.79 8.69
C CYS A 31 2.17 0.65 7.96
N PRO A 32 1.06 1.14 8.52
CA PRO A 32 -0.29 0.80 8.07
C PRO A 32 -0.68 1.44 6.72
N ASP A 33 0.28 1.92 5.94
CA ASP A 33 0.02 2.70 4.74
C ASP A 33 0.10 1.86 3.45
N ASP A 34 0.92 0.81 3.43
CA ASP A 34 1.05 0.01 2.21
C ASP A 34 0.00 -1.12 2.16
N PRO A 35 -0.76 -1.24 1.06
CA PRO A 35 -1.70 -2.34 0.88
C PRO A 35 -0.94 -3.69 0.78
N HIS A 36 -1.49 -4.74 1.37
CA HIS A 36 -0.94 -6.11 1.35
C HIS A 36 -1.87 -7.05 0.58
N ILE A 37 -1.29 -8.02 -0.14
CA ILE A 37 -2.02 -9.11 -0.81
C ILE A 37 -1.29 -10.43 -0.50
N GLY A 38 -1.98 -11.35 0.19
CA GLY A 38 -1.38 -12.60 0.65
C GLY A 38 -0.10 -12.35 1.47
N ASN A 39 0.97 -13.07 1.15
CA ASN A 39 2.29 -12.91 1.77
C ASN A 39 3.14 -11.80 1.13
N TYR A 40 2.55 -10.85 0.40
CA TYR A 40 3.27 -9.79 -0.29
C TYR A 40 2.78 -8.41 0.18
N ARG A 41 3.73 -7.56 0.54
CA ARG A 41 3.50 -6.14 0.78
C ARG A 41 3.75 -5.40 -0.52
N LEU A 42 2.77 -4.63 -1.03
CA LEU A 42 2.94 -3.88 -2.27
C LEU A 42 3.65 -2.55 -1.99
N LEU A 43 4.69 -2.25 -2.77
CA LEU A 43 5.46 -1.01 -2.67
C LEU A 43 5.00 -0.04 -3.77
N LYS A 44 5.95 0.41 -4.61
CA LYS A 44 5.73 1.35 -5.70
C LYS A 44 5.14 0.67 -6.93
N THR A 45 4.41 1.45 -7.72
CA THR A 45 4.02 1.04 -9.07
C THR A 45 5.24 1.10 -9.98
N ILE A 46 5.48 0.02 -10.73
CA ILE A 46 6.59 -0.08 -11.69
C ILE A 46 6.10 -0.09 -13.14
N GLY A 47 4.81 -0.33 -13.36
CA GLY A 47 4.20 -0.27 -14.68
C GLY A 47 2.73 0.12 -14.62
N LYS A 48 2.29 0.98 -15.54
CA LYS A 48 0.89 1.35 -15.71
C LYS A 48 0.53 1.18 -17.19
N GLY A 49 -0.42 0.30 -17.47
CA GLY A 49 -1.00 0.10 -18.79
C GLY A 49 -2.48 0.44 -18.81
N ASN A 50 -3.11 0.25 -19.97
CA ASN A 50 -4.55 0.46 -20.14
C ASN A 50 -5.38 -0.59 -19.37
N PHE A 51 -4.92 -1.84 -19.36
CA PHE A 51 -5.67 -2.97 -18.78
C PHE A 51 -5.11 -3.47 -17.45
N ALA A 52 -3.93 -3.00 -17.04
CA ALA A 52 -3.26 -3.52 -15.86
C ALA A 52 -2.35 -2.47 -15.21
N LYS A 53 -2.07 -2.69 -13.93
CA LYS A 53 -1.06 -1.99 -13.15
C LYS A 53 -0.13 -3.03 -12.52
N VAL A 54 1.17 -2.80 -12.62
CA VAL A 54 2.21 -3.65 -12.03
C VAL A 54 2.85 -2.90 -10.88
N LYS A 55 2.93 -3.52 -9.70
CA LYS A 55 3.59 -2.97 -8.52
C LYS A 55 4.75 -3.88 -8.12
N LEU A 56 5.84 -3.28 -7.68
CA LEU A 56 6.87 -3.98 -6.92
C LEU A 56 6.27 -4.43 -5.60
N ALA A 57 6.63 -5.61 -5.12
CA ALA A 57 6.16 -6.11 -3.84
C ALA A 57 7.29 -6.86 -3.13
N ARG A 58 7.28 -6.81 -1.80
CA ARG A 58 8.21 -7.56 -0.95
C ARG A 58 7.50 -8.77 -0.38
N HIS A 59 8.08 -9.94 -0.53
CA HIS A 59 7.59 -11.16 0.10
C HIS A 59 7.86 -11.12 1.60
N VAL A 60 6.82 -11.29 2.41
CA VAL A 60 6.87 -11.13 3.87
C VAL A 60 7.66 -12.26 4.53
N LEU A 61 7.53 -13.49 4.02
CA LEU A 61 8.19 -14.65 4.65
C LEU A 61 9.68 -14.73 4.34
N THR A 62 10.10 -14.32 3.15
CA THR A 62 11.51 -14.42 2.72
C THR A 62 12.21 -13.07 2.64
N GLY A 63 11.48 -11.96 2.73
CA GLY A 63 12.01 -10.61 2.67
C GLY A 63 12.50 -10.17 1.28
N ARG A 64 12.31 -10.98 0.23
CA ARG A 64 12.79 -10.71 -1.14
C ARG A 64 11.80 -9.85 -1.93
N GLU A 65 12.32 -9.08 -2.89
CA GLU A 65 11.59 -8.18 -3.78
C GLU A 65 11.74 -8.58 -5.25
#